data_AF-A0A918INJ0-F1
#
_entry.id   AF-A0A918INJ0-F1
#
_cell.length_a   1.000
_cell.length_b   1.000
_cell.length_c   1.000
_cell.angle_alpha   90.00
_cell.angle_beta   90.00
_cell.angle_gamma   90.00
#
_symmetry.space_group_name_H-M   'P 1'
#
loop_
_entity.id
_entity.type
_entity.pdbx_description
1 polymer ?
#
loop_
_entity_poly.entity_id
_entity_poly.type
_entity_poly.pdbx_seq_one_letter_code
_entity_poly.pdbx_strand_id
1 'polypeptide(L)' 'MFTYISESIDELKNNVTLPPRAESTNLMVIVAVFSIIFALATWGVDSLFSELILLYFNNIIN' A
#
# COMPACT_ATOMS: atom_id res chain seq x y z
N MET A 1 21.72 10.28 -23.00
CA MET A 1 21.08 9.50 -21.92
C MET A 1 21.54 9.98 -20.54
N PHE A 2 22.83 9.91 -20.20
CA PHE A 2 23.36 10.44 -18.93
C PHE A 2 23.03 11.93 -18.70
N THR A 3 23.14 12.75 -19.74
CA THR A 3 22.77 14.17 -19.71
C THR A 3 21.29 14.42 -19.37
N TYR A 4 20.39 13.59 -19.90
CA TYR A 4 18.95 13.70 -19.65
C TYR A 4 18.57 13.34 -18.21
N ILE A 5 19.25 12.36 -17.62
CA ILE A 5 19.07 12.01 -16.19
C ILE A 5 19.52 13.18 -15.32
N SER A 6 20.65 13.81 -15.64
CA SER A 6 21.14 14.98 -14.90
C SER A 6 20.19 16.18 -15.04
N GLU A 7 19.74 16.51 -16.25
CA GLU A 7 18.73 17.55 -16.49
C GLU A 7 17.43 17.28 -15.72
N SER A 8 16.96 16.03 -15.72
CA SER A 8 15.74 15.65 -14.99
C SER A 8 15.89 15.82 -13.47
N ILE A 9 17.07 15.54 -12.91
CA ILE A 9 17.33 15.74 -11.47
C ILE A 9 17.39 17.23 -11.13
N ASP A 10 18.01 18.05 -11.98
CA ASP A 10 18.08 19.49 -11.80
C ASP A 10 16.69 20.15 -11.95
N GLU A 11 15.86 19.70 -12.88
CA GLU A 11 14.46 20.13 -13.03
C GLU A 11 13.64 19.77 -11.78
N LEU A 12 13.73 18.52 -11.30
CA LEU A 12 12.99 18.08 -10.13
C LEU A 12 13.40 18.86 -8.87
N LYS A 13 14.69 19.16 -8.69
CA LYS A 13 15.14 19.94 -7.53
C LYS A 13 14.71 21.40 -7.56
N ASN A 14 14.62 22.02 -8.73
CA ASN A 14 14.32 23.44 -8.86
C ASN A 14 12.82 23.74 -8.99
N ASN A 15 12.02 22.81 -9.54
CA ASN A 15 10.59 23.00 -9.76
C ASN A 15 9.69 22.17 -8.83
N VAL A 16 10.24 21.29 -7.98
CA VAL A 16 9.44 20.51 -7.01
C VAL A 16 9.85 20.86 -5.59
N THR A 17 8.87 21.23 -4.77
CA THR A 17 9.06 21.46 -3.34
C THR A 17 8.91 20.13 -2.59
N LEU A 18 10.04 19.63 -2.07
CA LEU A 18 10.02 18.46 -1.19
C LEU A 18 9.56 18.86 0.21
N PRO A 19 8.68 18.08 0.85
CA PRO A 19 8.27 18.36 2.22
C PRO A 19 9.46 18.24 3.18
N PRO A 20 9.47 19.01 4.28
CA PRO A 20 10.44 18.84 5.36
C PRO A 20 10.46 17.40 5.85
N ARG A 21 11.64 16.91 6.27
CA ARG A 21 11.82 15.51 6.70
C ARG A 21 10.86 15.09 7.84
N ALA A 22 10.49 16.03 8.70
CA ALA A 22 9.54 15.78 9.78
C ALA A 22 8.12 15.49 9.26
N GLU A 23 7.66 16.23 8.26
CA GLU A 23 6.34 16.05 7.65
C GLU A 23 6.28 14.76 6.84
N SER A 24 7.32 14.47 6.05
CA SER A 24 7.39 13.21 5.29
C SER A 24 7.43 11.97 6.19
N THR A 25 8.07 12.05 7.36
CA THR A 25 8.08 10.97 8.34
C THR A 25 6.70 10.75 8.96
N ASN A 26 5.97 11.82 9.27
CA ASN A 26 4.59 11.70 9.78
C ASN A 26 3.70 11.00 8.75
N LEU A 27 3.74 11.46 7.49
CA LEU A 27 3.01 10.84 6.39
C LEU A 27 3.41 9.37 6.18
N MET A 28 4.69 9.04 6.27
CA MET A 28 5.18 7.65 6.19
C MET A 28 4.56 6.76 7.27
N VAL A 29 4.50 7.24 8.52
CA VAL A 29 3.90 6.50 9.64
C VAL A 29 2.41 6.26 9.40
N ILE A 30 1.69 7.29 8.93
CA ILE A 30 0.26 7.17 8.60
C ILE A 30 0.06 6.06 7.55
N VAL A 31 0.82 6.08 6.45
CA VAL A 31 0.73 5.07 5.39
C VAL A 31 1.03 3.68 5.95
N ALA A 32 2.08 3.53 6.77
CA ALA A 32 2.45 2.24 7.35
C ALA A 32 1.33 1.65 8.22
N VAL A 33 0.65 2.49 9.03
CA VAL A 33 -0.49 2.05 9.85
C VAL A 33 -1.64 1.57 8.98
N PHE A 34 -2.01 2.33 7.95
CA PHE A 34 -3.08 1.92 7.03
C PHE A 34 -2.72 0.63 6.28
N SER A 35 -1.47 0.44 5.85
CA SER A 35 -1.03 -0.80 5.20
C SER A 35 -1.22 -2.02 6.10
N ILE A 36 -0.91 -1.91 7.40
CA ILE A 36 -1.11 -3.01 8.36
C ILE A 36 -2.60 -3.30 8.54
N ILE A 37 -3.42 -2.26 8.69
CA ILE A 37 -4.88 -2.41 8.85
C ILE A 37 -5.49 -3.11 7.63
N PHE A 38 -5.12 -2.68 6.42
CA PHE A 38 -5.60 -3.30 5.19
C PHE A 38 -5.13 -4.74 5.05
N ALA A 39 -3.88 -5.06 5.39
CA ALA A 39 -3.38 -6.43 5.37
C ALA A 39 -4.17 -7.35 6.31
N LEU A 40 -4.51 -6.87 7.52
CA LEU A 40 -5.36 -7.63 8.45
C LEU A 40 -6.79 -7.77 7.93
N ALA A 41 -7.33 -6.73 7.28
CA ALA A 41 -8.66 -6.77 6.69
C ALA A 41 -8.74 -7.80 5.55
N THR A 42 -7.78 -7.80 4.62
CA THR A 42 -7.74 -8.78 3.53
C THR A 42 -7.57 -10.20 4.07
N TRP A 43 -6.69 -10.40 5.06
CA TRP A 43 -6.54 -11.69 5.73
C TRP A 43 -7.85 -12.17 6.37
N GLY A 44 -8.58 -11.28 7.03
CA GLY A 44 -9.89 -11.59 7.61
C GLY A 44 -10.93 -11.98 6.56
N VAL A 45 -10.99 -11.24 5.45
CA VAL A 45 -11.87 -11.57 4.32
C VAL A 45 -11.52 -12.94 3.74
N ASP A 46 -10.26 -13.21 3.44
CA ASP A 46 -9.81 -14.48 2.86
C ASP A 46 -10.20 -15.67 3.75
N SER A 47 -10.03 -15.53 5.07
CA SER A 47 -10.36 -16.56 6.05
C SER A 47 -11.87 -16.82 6.11
N LEU A 48 -12.68 -15.76 6.21
CA LEU A 48 -14.15 -15.87 6.25
C LEU A 48 -14.71 -16.49 4.99
N PHE A 49 -14.22 -16.08 3.81
CA PHE A 49 -14.68 -16.64 2.54
C PHE A 49 -14.30 -18.11 2.41
N SER A 50 -13.11 -18.53 2.88
CA SER A 50 -12.71 -19.93 2.87
C SER A 50 -13.67 -20.81 3.68
N GLU A 51 -14.04 -20.38 4.89
CA GLU A 51 -14.98 -21.10 5.74
C GLU A 51 -16.39 -21.15 5.14
N LEU A 52 -16.89 -20.03 4.60
CA LEU A 52 -18.20 -19.96 3.95
C LEU A 52 -18.30 -20.89 2.74
N ILE A 53 -17.25 -20.94 1.93
CA ILE A 53 -17.19 -21.85 0.77
C ILE A 53 -17.18 -23.29 1.26
N LEU A 54 -16.37 -23.65 2.25
CA LEU A 54 -16.35 -25.01 2.81
C LEU A 54 -17.72 -25.43 3.35
N LEU A 55 -18.41 -24.55 4.08
CA LEU A 55 -19.77 -24.79 4.56
C LEU A 55 -20.76 -25.00 3.43
N TYR A 56 -20.69 -24.18 2.38
CA TYR A 56 -21.54 -24.32 1.20
C TYR A 56 -21.35 -25.68 0.52
N PHE A 57 -20.10 -26.08 0.25
CA PHE A 57 -19.83 -27.36 -0.40
C PHE A 57 -20.20 -28.56 0.47
N ASN A 58 -19.93 -28.52 1.78
CA ASN A 58 -20.22 -29.63 2.68
C ASN A 58 -21.72 -29.82 2.96
N ASN A 59 -22.52 -28.75 3.00
CA ASN A 59 -23.93 -28.82 3.42
C ASN A 59 -24.92 -28.85 2.25
N ILE A 60 -24.53 -28.39 1.06
CA ILE A 60 -25.45 -28.25 -0.09
C ILE A 60 -25.08 -29.20 -1.24
N ILE A 61 -23.80 -29.49 -1.45
CA ILE A 61 -23.36 -30.27 -2.61
C ILE A 61 -23.03 -31.73 -2.25
N ASN A 62 -22.35 -31.96 -1.11
CA ASN A 62 -22.08 -33.29 -0.57
C ASN A 62 -23.30 -33.84 0.19
#